data_AF-A0A835WVV8-F1
#
_entry.id   AF-A0A835WVV8-F1
#
_cell.length_a   1.000
_cell.length_b   1.000
_cell.length_c   1.000
_cell.angle_alpha   90.00
_cell.angle_beta   90.00
_cell.angle_gamma   90.00
#
_symmetry.space_group_name_H-M   'P 1'
#
loop_
_entity.id
_entity.type
_entity.pdbx_description
1 polymer ?
#
loop_
_entity_poly.entity_id
_entity_poly.type
_entity_poly.pdbx_seq_one_letter_code
_entity_poly.pdbx_strand_id
1 'polypeptide(L)'
;MNAWNKFWNWYENKILGSIVIIAIIQFIQIPHMVWNADLYLDIGVIARVHPVIDWLLYGVDLIEIVSIINIGMIIFSLVKKRRNQRLEASLTKLQN
;
A
#
# COMPACT_ATOMS: atom_id res chain seq x y z
N MET A 1 32.03 9.51 1.14
CA MET A 1 30.81 8.67 1.27
C MET A 1 30.66 7.86 -0.01
N ASN A 2 30.72 6.53 0.08
CA ASN A 2 30.71 5.63 -1.08
C ASN A 2 29.49 5.89 -1.98
N ALA A 3 29.69 5.94 -3.30
CA ALA A 3 28.63 6.11 -4.30
C ALA A 3 27.48 5.11 -4.10
N TRP A 4 27.80 3.91 -3.61
CA TRP A 4 26.87 2.87 -3.20
C TRP A 4 25.87 3.33 -2.12
N ASN A 5 26.35 3.97 -1.04
CA ASN A 5 25.48 4.47 0.02
C ASN A 5 24.60 5.63 -0.47
N LYS A 6 25.08 6.43 -1.43
CA LYS A 6 24.31 7.50 -2.04
C LYS A 6 23.19 6.95 -2.95
N PHE A 7 23.47 5.86 -3.68
CA PHE A 7 22.49 5.14 -4.48
C PHE A 7 21.38 4.53 -3.61
N TRP A 8 21.74 3.81 -2.54
CA TRP A 8 20.75 3.22 -1.62
C TRP A 8 19.87 4.26 -0.94
N ASN A 9 20.43 5.40 -0.51
CA ASN A 9 19.62 6.49 0.06
C ASN A 9 18.68 7.14 -0.97
N TRP A 10 19.14 7.31 -2.22
CA TRP A 10 18.28 7.81 -3.30
C TRP A 10 17.15 6.82 -3.62
N TYR A 11 17.48 5.54 -3.71
CA TYR A 11 16.53 4.46 -3.97
C TYR A 11 15.47 4.36 -2.86
N GLU A 12 15.89 4.38 -1.59
CA GLU A 12 14.99 4.36 -0.44
C GLU A 12 14.04 5.57 -0.45
N ASN A 13 14.55 6.79 -0.71
CA ASN A 13 13.71 7.98 -0.83
C ASN A 13 12.72 7.93 -2.01
N LYS A 14 13.13 7.34 -3.14
CA LYS A 14 12.28 7.24 -4.34
C LYS A 14 11.21 6.14 -4.20
N ILE A 15 11.54 5.02 -3.56
CA ILE A 15 10.59 3.99 -3.16
C ILE A 15 9.55 4.57 -2.21
N LEU A 16 9.99 5.33 -1.20
CA LEU A 16 9.09 5.99 -0.26
C LEU A 16 8.10 6.94 -0.97
N GLY A 17 8.56 7.71 -1.95
CA GLY A 17 7.67 8.54 -2.78
C GLY A 17 6.70 7.72 -3.63
N SER A 18 7.16 6.62 -4.23
CA SER A 18 6.33 5.74 -5.06
C SER A 18 5.26 5.00 -4.24
N ILE A 19 5.61 4.54 -3.03
CA ILE A 19 4.69 3.89 -2.10
C ILE A 19 3.55 4.81 -1.69
N VAL A 20 3.80 6.11 -1.49
CA VAL A 20 2.76 7.09 -1.17
C VAL A 20 1.75 7.21 -2.32
N ILE A 21 2.23 7.23 -3.56
CA ILE A 21 1.36 7.27 -4.75
C ILE A 21 0.52 5.99 -4.82
N ILE A 22 1.13 4.83 -4.64
CA ILE A 22 0.41 3.55 -4.66
C ILE A 22 -0.62 3.50 -3.52
N ALA A 23 -0.28 3.99 -2.32
CA ALA A 23 -1.21 4.07 -1.20
C ALA A 23 -2.41 4.99 -1.48
N ILE A 24 -2.22 6.09 -2.22
CA ILE A 24 -3.32 6.98 -2.65
C ILE A 24 -4.23 6.27 -3.66
N ILE A 25 -3.65 5.62 -4.67
CA ILE A 25 -4.41 4.83 -5.66
C ILE A 25 -5.25 3.78 -4.92
N GLN A 26 -4.63 3.09 -3.97
CA GLN A 26 -5.26 2.06 -3.19
C GLN A 26 -6.38 2.58 -2.26
N PHE A 27 -6.25 3.80 -1.77
CA PHE A 27 -7.29 4.44 -0.97
C PHE A 27 -8.55 4.73 -1.80
N ILE A 28 -8.39 5.14 -3.06
CA ILE A 28 -9.50 5.37 -4.00
C ILE A 28 -10.24 4.05 -4.34
N GLN A 29 -9.58 2.90 -4.14
CA GLN A 29 -10.17 1.58 -4.40
C GLN A 29 -11.10 1.11 -3.26
N ILE A 30 -10.96 1.63 -2.03
CA ILE A 30 -11.83 1.27 -0.91
C ILE A 30 -13.31 1.65 -1.18
N PRO A 31 -13.63 2.89 -1.64
CA PRO A 31 -14.99 3.24 -2.05
C PRO A 31 -15.54 2.37 -3.18
N HIS A 32 -14.71 1.98 -4.15
CA HIS A 32 -15.14 1.12 -5.26
C HIS A 32 -15.64 -0.23 -4.73
N MET A 33 -14.85 -0.87 -3.86
CA MET A 33 -15.23 -2.13 -3.22
C MET A 33 -16.54 -2.03 -2.43
N VAL A 34 -16.75 -0.93 -1.70
CA VAL A 34 -17.97 -0.72 -0.90
C VAL A 34 -19.18 -0.51 -1.78
N TRP A 35 -19.07 0.33 -2.82
CA TRP A 35 -20.15 0.57 -3.79
C TRP A 35 -20.52 -0.70 -4.54
N ASN A 36 -19.53 -1.51 -4.90
CA ASN A 36 -19.71 -2.75 -5.62
C ASN A 36 -20.40 -3.84 -4.74
N ALA A 37 -20.06 -3.88 -3.45
CA ALA A 37 -20.73 -4.74 -2.48
C ALA A 37 -22.18 -4.29 -2.19
N ASP A 38 -22.42 -2.98 -2.12
CA ASP A 38 -23.77 -2.40 -1.97
C ASP A 38 -24.65 -2.74 -3.18
N LEU A 39 -24.11 -2.53 -4.39
CA LEU A 39 -24.76 -2.90 -5.64
C LEU A 39 -25.02 -4.41 -5.74
N TYR A 40 -24.11 -5.25 -5.23
CA TYR A 40 -24.35 -6.69 -5.14
C TYR A 40 -25.55 -7.02 -4.25
N LEU A 41 -25.65 -6.40 -3.07
CA LEU A 41 -26.74 -6.62 -2.14
C LEU A 41 -28.10 -6.18 -2.71
N ASP A 42 -28.13 -5.11 -3.51
CA ASP A 42 -29.35 -4.60 -4.15
C ASP A 42 -29.83 -5.45 -5.33
N ILE A 43 -28.92 -5.92 -6.19
CA ILE A 43 -29.30 -6.58 -7.45
C ILE A 43 -29.45 -8.10 -7.27
N GLY A 44 -28.80 -8.72 -6.27
CA GLY A 44 -28.96 -10.14 -5.94
C GLY A 44 -28.48 -11.14 -7.01
N VAL A 45 -27.92 -10.67 -8.13
CA VAL A 45 -27.39 -11.48 -9.24
C VAL A 45 -25.96 -11.04 -9.55
N ILE A 46 -24.98 -11.94 -9.34
CA ILE A 46 -23.54 -11.60 -9.51
C ILE A 46 -22.93 -12.18 -10.77
N ALA A 47 -23.40 -13.34 -11.21
CA ALA A 47 -22.58 -14.20 -12.04
C ALA A 47 -23.40 -14.83 -13.15
N ARG A 48 -22.78 -14.89 -14.33
CA ARG A 48 -23.14 -15.68 -15.53
C ARG A 48 -23.73 -14.90 -16.72
N VAL A 49 -23.71 -13.57 -16.72
CA VAL A 49 -24.11 -12.79 -17.92
C VAL A 49 -22.89 -12.41 -18.75
N HIS A 50 -21.84 -11.83 -18.14
CA HIS A 50 -20.60 -11.47 -18.84
C HIS A 50 -19.36 -11.68 -17.96
N PRO A 51 -18.65 -12.83 -18.08
CA PRO A 51 -17.51 -13.15 -17.21
C PRO A 51 -16.36 -12.13 -17.22
N VAL A 52 -16.20 -11.37 -18.31
CA VAL A 52 -15.22 -10.26 -18.38
C VAL A 52 -15.65 -9.08 -17.52
N ILE A 53 -16.93 -8.74 -17.52
CA ILE A 53 -17.49 -7.63 -16.75
C ILE A 53 -17.53 -8.03 -15.26
N ASP A 54 -17.92 -9.26 -14.96
CA ASP A 54 -17.90 -9.79 -13.60
C ASP A 54 -16.47 -9.81 -13.03
N TRP A 55 -15.46 -10.14 -13.85
CA TRP A 55 -14.05 -10.07 -13.43
C TRP A 55 -13.53 -8.64 -13.27
N LEU A 56 -13.93 -7.71 -14.14
CA LEU A 56 -13.48 -6.32 -14.07
C LEU A 56 -14.14 -5.57 -12.91
N LEU A 57 -15.42 -5.87 -12.64
CA LEU A 57 -16.17 -5.28 -11.53
C LEU A 57 -15.78 -5.91 -10.18
N TYR A 58 -15.70 -7.25 -10.08
CA TYR A 58 -15.51 -7.93 -8.78
C TYR A 58 -14.14 -8.61 -8.62
N GLY A 59 -13.51 -9.02 -9.72
CA GLY A 59 -12.25 -9.77 -9.72
C GLY A 59 -11.00 -8.91 -9.51
N VAL A 60 -11.00 -7.68 -10.04
CA VAL A 60 -9.92 -6.71 -9.83
C VAL A 60 -9.77 -6.34 -8.35
N ASP A 61 -10.90 -6.09 -7.66
CA ASP A 61 -10.96 -5.78 -6.23
C ASP A 61 -10.27 -6.86 -5.36
N LEU A 62 -10.38 -8.14 -5.72
CA LEU A 62 -9.74 -9.25 -4.99
C LEU A 62 -8.21 -9.20 -5.04
N ILE A 63 -7.64 -8.78 -6.17
CA ILE A 63 -6.19 -8.63 -6.35
C ILE A 63 -5.71 -7.38 -5.58
N GLU A 64 -6.55 -6.34 -5.56
CA GLU A 64 -6.29 -5.07 -4.89
C GLU A 64 -6.20 -5.22 -3.37
N ILE A 65 -6.98 -6.11 -2.74
CA ILE A 65 -6.84 -6.42 -1.31
C ILE A 65 -5.43 -6.93 -0.97
N VAL A 66 -4.89 -7.83 -1.78
CA VAL A 66 -3.53 -8.37 -1.55
C VAL A 66 -2.48 -7.27 -1.71
N SER A 67 -2.69 -6.37 -2.67
CA SER A 67 -1.87 -5.17 -2.87
C SER A 67 -1.92 -4.23 -1.66
N ILE A 68 -3.11 -3.91 -1.12
CA ILE A 68 -3.30 -3.09 0.11
C ILE A 68 -2.43 -3.60 1.24
N ILE A 69 -2.54 -4.90 1.52
CA ILE A 69 -1.86 -5.53 2.64
C ILE A 69 -0.34 -5.44 2.44
N ASN A 70 0.15 -5.73 1.23
CA ASN A 70 1.57 -5.67 0.93
C ASN A 70 2.13 -4.24 1.08
N ILE A 71 1.46 -3.24 0.51
CA ILE A 71 1.86 -1.83 0.63
C ILE A 71 1.81 -1.39 2.10
N GLY A 72 0.77 -1.77 2.83
CA GLY A 72 0.63 -1.50 4.26
C GLY A 72 1.78 -2.06 5.08
N MET A 73 2.20 -3.30 4.81
CA MET A 73 3.36 -3.92 5.46
C MET A 73 4.67 -3.18 5.12
N ILE A 74 4.84 -2.74 3.88
CA ILE A 74 6.03 -1.98 3.46
C ILE A 74 6.07 -0.62 4.18
N ILE A 75 4.96 0.12 4.22
CA ILE A 75 4.85 1.39 4.95
C ILE A 75 5.16 1.17 6.43
N PHE A 76 4.56 0.14 7.04
CA PHE A 76 4.77 -0.19 8.45
C PHE A 76 6.24 -0.49 8.75
N SER A 77 6.90 -1.28 7.90
CA SER A 77 8.33 -1.60 8.02
C SER A 77 9.21 -0.34 7.93
N LEU A 78 8.92 0.54 6.98
CA LEU A 78 9.67 1.80 6.79
C LEU A 78 9.48 2.76 7.98
N VAL A 79 8.25 2.89 8.49
CA VAL A 79 7.95 3.71 9.67
C VAL A 79 8.65 3.14 10.90
N LYS A 80 8.61 1.82 11.10
CA LYS A 80 9.27 1.13 12.22
C LYS A 80 10.79 1.33 12.18
N LYS A 81 11.42 1.16 11.02
CA LYS A 81 12.87 1.36 10.81
C LYS A 81 13.29 2.80 11.16
N ARG A 82 12.53 3.80 10.69
CA ARG A 82 12.80 5.22 11.00
C ARG A 82 12.63 5.53 12.50
N ARG A 83 11.66 4.91 13.18
CA ARG A 83 11.45 5.11 14.61
C ARG A 83 12.63 4.60 15.44
N ASN A 84 13.13 3.41 15.11
CA ASN A 84 14.28 2.82 15.80
C ASN A 84 15.55 3.65 15.61
N GLN A 85 15.81 4.15 14.40
CA GLN A 85 16.96 5.03 14.14
C GLN A 85 16.90 6.34 14.95
N ARG A 86 15.70 6.92 15.13
CA ARG A 86 15.52 8.12 15.98
C ARG A 86 15.74 7.83 17.46
N LEU A 87 15.27 6.68 17.93
CA LEU A 87 15.47 6.24 19.32
C LEU A 87 16.95 6.02 19.63
N GLU A 88 17.68 5.30 18.76
CA GLU A 88 19.12 5.09 18.91
C GLU A 88 19.88 6.42 18.94
N ALA A 89 19.58 7.35 18.02
CA ALA A 89 20.19 8.67 18.00
C ALA A 89 19.94 9.48 19.29
N SER A 90 18.76 9.33 19.91
CA SER A 90 18.44 9.98 21.18
C SER A 90 19.19 9.37 22.37
N LEU A 91 19.36 8.05 22.40
CA LEU A 91 20.11 7.36 23.46
C LEU A 91 21.60 7.71 23.43
N THR A 92 22.20 7.77 22.24
CA THR A 92 23.60 8.20 22.09
C THR A 92 23.85 9.66 22.51
N LYS A 93 22.82 10.52 22.51
CA LYS A 93 22.93 11.91 22.99
C LYS A 93 22.83 12.03 24.52
N LEU A 94 22.27 11.03 25.20
CA LEU A 94 22.15 11.01 26.66
C LEU A 94 23.36 10.34 27.34
N GLN A 95 24.15 9.58 26.58
CA GLN A 95 25.36 8.90 27.06
C GLN A 95 26.65 9.73 26.87
N ASN A 96 26.58 10.83 26.11
CA ASN A 96 27.68 11.79 25.91
C ASN A 96 27.34 13.11 26.62
#